data_AF-W9X035-F1
#
_entry.id   AF-W9X035-F1
#
_cell.length_a   1.000
_cell.length_b   1.000
_cell.length_c   1.000
_cell.angle_alpha   90.00
_cell.angle_beta   90.00
_cell.angle_gamma   90.00
#
_symmetry.space_group_name_H-M   'P 1'
#
loop_
_entity.id
_entity.type
_entity.pdbx_description
1 polymer ?
#
loop_
_entity_poly.entity_id
_entity_poly.type
_entity_poly.pdbx_seq_one_letter_code
_entity_poly.pdbx_strand_id
1 'polypeptide(L)'
;MASVLAAATWDPLRYCSSKELSRLDERFDFALQDVTCLVFWTGVPPELARRWAEEHDLPTLTLAMGPLYSDRNAGSVRYGKSSKAWSRYMKAASGRFAEYACRGGRQAVVLTKPPPSIYSTRKRSNYR
;
A
#
# COMPACT_ATOMS: atom_id res chain seq x y z
N MET A 1 -31.61 -12.26 10.72
CA MET A 1 -30.46 -11.60 11.34
C MET A 1 -29.20 -12.07 10.64
N ALA A 2 -28.64 -11.26 9.74
CA ALA A 2 -27.41 -11.62 9.05
C ALA A 2 -26.24 -11.54 10.04
N SER A 3 -25.64 -12.68 10.34
CA SER A 3 -24.35 -12.75 11.03
C SER A 3 -23.33 -12.11 10.12
N VAL A 4 -23.00 -10.84 10.38
CA VAL A 4 -21.81 -10.20 9.82
C VAL A 4 -20.66 -10.98 10.43
N LEU A 5 -20.07 -11.87 9.63
CA LEU A 5 -18.77 -12.46 9.93
C LEU A 5 -17.88 -11.30 10.34
N ALA A 6 -17.50 -11.24 11.61
CA ALA A 6 -16.49 -10.33 12.10
C ALA A 6 -15.18 -10.77 11.43
N ALA A 7 -14.99 -10.33 10.18
CA ALA A 7 -13.73 -10.39 9.49
C ALA A 7 -12.74 -9.79 10.48
N ALA A 8 -11.79 -10.59 10.96
CA ALA A 8 -10.83 -10.18 11.96
C ALA A 8 -10.33 -8.79 11.59
N THR A 9 -10.73 -7.78 12.36
CA THR A 9 -10.57 -6.38 11.98
C THR A 9 -9.07 -6.15 11.82
N TRP A 10 -8.65 -5.88 10.58
CA TRP A 10 -7.24 -5.66 10.30
C TRP A 10 -6.82 -4.41 11.08
N ASP A 11 -5.86 -4.58 12.00
CA ASP A 11 -5.37 -3.51 12.85
C ASP A 11 -3.97 -3.05 12.39
N PRO A 12 -3.82 -1.84 11.82
CA PRO A 12 -2.53 -1.30 11.39
C PRO A 12 -1.54 -1.14 12.54
N LEU A 13 -2.00 -0.95 13.78
CA LEU A 13 -1.16 -0.73 14.96
C LEU A 13 -0.42 -2.01 15.39
N ARG A 14 -0.85 -3.18 14.89
CA ARG A 14 -0.08 -4.43 15.01
C ARG A 14 1.20 -4.42 14.17
N TYR A 15 1.37 -3.45 13.28
CA TYR A 15 2.43 -3.43 12.27
C TYR A 15 3.27 -2.14 12.29
N CYS A 16 2.74 -1.03 12.80
CA CYS A 16 3.44 0.24 12.97
C CYS A 16 3.00 0.95 14.26
N SER A 17 3.74 1.96 14.69
CA SER A 17 3.35 2.81 15.81
C SER A 17 2.24 3.80 15.42
N SER A 18 1.49 4.30 16.40
CA SER A 18 0.45 5.32 16.16
C SER A 18 0.99 6.56 15.43
N LYS A 19 2.18 7.05 15.83
CA LYS A 19 2.86 8.17 15.15
C LYS A 19 3.17 7.89 13.67
N GLU A 20 3.58 6.67 13.36
CA GLU A 20 3.83 6.26 11.97
C GLU A 20 2.55 6.15 11.15
N LEU A 21 1.46 5.69 11.77
CA LEU A 21 0.15 5.64 11.13
C LEU A 21 -0.41 7.04 10.86
N SER A 22 -0.33 7.96 11.82
CA SER A 22 -0.75 9.36 11.62
C SER A 22 0.01 10.02 10.47
N ARG A 23 1.32 9.78 10.37
CA ARG A 23 2.13 10.28 9.24
C ARG A 23 1.74 9.67 7.89
N LEU A 24 1.33 8.40 7.87
CA LEU A 24 0.80 7.77 6.66
C LEU A 24 -0.53 8.42 6.26
N ASP A 25 -1.42 8.67 7.23
CA ASP A 25 -2.71 9.30 7.01
C ASP A 25 -2.55 10.72 6.47
N GLU A 26 -1.75 11.57 7.12
CA GLU A 26 -1.43 12.92 6.63
C GLU A 26 -0.91 12.89 5.19
N ARG A 27 -0.01 11.95 4.89
CA ARG A 27 0.56 11.82 3.57
C ARG A 27 -0.48 11.36 2.55
N PHE A 28 -1.34 10.41 2.89
CA PHE A 28 -2.38 9.88 2.00
C PHE A 28 -3.53 10.86 1.79
N ASP A 29 -3.93 11.61 2.82
CA ASP A 29 -4.92 12.68 2.69
C ASP A 29 -4.43 13.73 1.68
N PHE A 30 -3.16 14.15 1.77
CA PHE A 30 -2.58 15.06 0.80
C PHE A 30 -2.39 14.42 -0.60
N ALA A 31 -1.86 13.19 -0.68
CA ALA A 31 -1.53 12.58 -1.97
C ALA A 31 -2.77 12.13 -2.76
N LEU A 32 -3.86 11.79 -2.07
CA LEU A 32 -5.01 11.09 -2.65
C LEU A 32 -6.29 11.94 -2.65
N GLN A 33 -6.23 13.22 -2.25
CA GLN A 33 -7.40 14.10 -2.11
C GLN A 33 -8.32 14.07 -3.33
N ASP A 34 -7.77 14.18 -4.53
CA ASP A 34 -8.52 14.27 -5.81
C ASP A 34 -8.41 12.98 -6.64
N VAL A 35 -7.87 11.92 -6.04
CA VAL A 35 -7.63 10.67 -6.74
C VAL A 35 -8.86 9.79 -6.70
N THR A 36 -9.33 9.36 -7.87
CA THR A 36 -10.49 8.48 -8.05
C THR A 36 -10.11 7.01 -8.27
N CYS A 37 -8.85 6.71 -8.57
CA CYS A 37 -8.39 5.34 -8.83
C CYS A 37 -7.01 5.08 -8.22
N LEU A 38 -6.85 3.95 -7.51
CA LEU A 38 -5.58 3.53 -6.91
C LEU A 38 -5.03 2.28 -7.58
N VAL A 39 -3.71 2.21 -7.73
CA VAL A 39 -3.01 1.10 -8.38
C VAL A 39 -2.36 0.20 -7.36
N PHE A 40 -2.75 -1.07 -7.42
CA PHE A 40 -2.17 -2.20 -6.72
C PHE A 40 -1.42 -3.08 -7.70
N TRP A 41 -0.53 -3.92 -7.18
CA TRP A 41 0.22 -4.83 -8.04
C TRP A 41 0.71 -6.06 -7.30
N THR A 42 0.86 -7.15 -8.04
CA THR A 42 1.37 -8.43 -7.52
C THR A 42 2.01 -9.23 -8.64
N GLY A 43 3.08 -9.94 -8.33
CA GLY A 43 3.81 -10.75 -9.32
C GLY A 43 4.58 -9.95 -10.38
N VAL A 44 4.30 -8.66 -10.57
CA VAL A 44 5.03 -7.78 -11.48
C VAL A 44 6.22 -7.09 -10.79
N PRO A 45 7.28 -6.70 -11.51
CA PRO A 45 8.36 -5.89 -10.94
C PRO A 45 7.84 -4.52 -10.44
N PRO A 46 8.29 -4.03 -9.27
CA PRO A 46 7.88 -2.72 -8.73
C PRO A 46 8.07 -1.58 -9.73
N GLU A 47 9.16 -1.59 -10.48
CA GLU A 47 9.55 -0.57 -11.45
C GLU A 47 8.64 -0.57 -12.67
N LEU A 48 8.11 -1.74 -13.06
CA LEU A 48 7.13 -1.84 -14.12
C LEU A 48 5.76 -1.31 -13.65
N ALA A 49 5.32 -1.72 -12.46
CA ALA A 49 4.07 -1.24 -11.89
C ALA A 49 4.09 0.28 -11.68
N ARG A 50 5.24 0.81 -11.24
CA ARG A 50 5.44 2.25 -11.07
C ARG A 50 5.36 3.00 -12.40
N ARG A 51 6.09 2.56 -13.43
CA ARG A 51 6.07 3.21 -14.75
C ARG A 51 4.67 3.24 -15.34
N TRP A 52 3.98 2.09 -15.32
CA TRP A 52 2.59 2.02 -15.80
C TRP A 52 1.69 3.00 -15.04
N ALA A 53 1.84 3.09 -13.72
CA ALA A 53 1.03 4.00 -12.92
C ALA A 53 1.35 5.47 -13.22
N GLU A 54 2.63 5.82 -13.41
CA GLU A 54 3.06 7.17 -13.81
C GLU A 54 2.55 7.54 -15.22
N GLU A 55 2.58 6.61 -16.19
CA GLU A 55 2.05 6.81 -17.55
C GLU A 55 0.53 7.05 -17.58
N HIS A 56 -0.18 6.60 -16.55
CA HIS A 56 -1.64 6.72 -16.42
C HIS A 56 -2.07 7.77 -15.38
N ASP A 57 -1.14 8.54 -14.81
CA ASP A 57 -1.38 9.51 -13.74
C ASP A 57 -2.10 8.92 -12.50
N LEU A 58 -1.82 7.66 -12.18
CA LEU A 58 -2.43 6.95 -11.05
C LEU A 58 -1.41 6.68 -9.93
N PRO A 59 -1.79 6.83 -8.65
CA PRO A 59 -0.88 6.54 -7.56
C PRO A 59 -0.84 5.04 -7.24
N THR A 60 0.38 4.52 -7.12
CA THR A 60 0.68 3.31 -6.35
C THR A 60 0.95 3.65 -4.88
N LEU A 61 0.96 2.65 -4.01
CA LEU A 61 1.35 2.80 -2.60
C LEU A 61 2.67 3.59 -2.44
N THR A 62 3.70 3.23 -3.20
CA THR A 62 5.03 3.84 -3.05
C THR A 62 5.08 5.28 -3.53
N LEU A 63 4.29 5.63 -4.56
CA LEU A 63 4.13 7.01 -5.01
C LEU A 63 3.36 7.83 -3.98
N ALA A 64 2.25 7.29 -3.47
CA ALA A 64 1.45 7.92 -2.42
C ALA A 64 2.26 8.15 -1.15
N MET A 65 3.11 7.20 -0.74
CA MET A 65 4.02 7.36 0.41
C MET A 65 5.08 8.46 0.18
N GLY A 66 5.51 8.69 -1.06
CA GLY A 66 6.48 9.73 -1.41
C GLY A 66 7.74 9.69 -0.55
N PRO A 67 8.10 10.77 0.18
CA PRO A 67 9.31 10.83 1.01
C PRO A 67 9.39 9.75 2.10
N LEU A 68 8.26 9.19 2.56
CA LEU A 68 8.24 8.13 3.57
C LEU A 68 8.83 6.80 3.05
N TYR A 69 8.87 6.59 1.73
CA TYR A 69 9.38 5.37 1.10
C TYR A 69 10.90 5.39 0.82
N SER A 70 11.46 6.58 0.56
CA SER A 70 12.88 6.76 0.20
C SER A 70 13.79 6.38 1.36
N ASP A 71 14.92 5.70 1.14
CA ASP A 71 15.92 5.43 2.18
C ASP A 71 16.96 6.55 2.36
N ARG A 72 16.92 7.57 1.49
CA ARG A 72 18.03 8.54 1.36
C ARG A 72 17.91 9.80 2.21
N ASN A 73 16.77 10.02 2.87
CA ASN A 73 16.52 11.24 3.64
C ASN A 73 16.46 10.95 5.14
N ALA A 74 17.11 11.77 5.96
CA ALA A 74 17.08 11.66 7.44
C ALA A 74 15.65 11.78 8.03
N GLY A 75 14.67 12.28 7.27
CA GLY A 75 13.25 12.31 7.63
C GLY A 75 12.44 11.07 7.20
N SER A 76 13.07 10.10 6.54
CA SER A 76 12.40 8.89 6.08
C SER A 76 12.13 7.92 7.23
N VAL A 77 10.93 7.32 7.22
CA VAL A 77 10.58 6.22 8.13
C VAL A 77 11.43 4.97 7.84
N ARG A 78 11.94 4.81 6.62
CA ARG A 78 12.84 3.71 6.26
C ARG A 78 14.23 3.89 6.84
N TYR A 79 14.71 5.13 6.98
CA TYR A 79 16.02 5.42 7.54
C TYR A 79 16.12 4.90 8.98
N GLY A 80 17.10 4.04 9.25
CA GLY A 80 17.29 3.42 10.57
C GLY A 80 16.39 2.21 10.89
N LYS A 81 15.50 1.76 9.98
CA LYS A 81 14.72 0.53 10.19
C LYS A 81 15.46 -0.71 9.72
N SER A 82 15.45 -1.76 10.54
CA SER A 82 15.83 -3.10 10.09
C SER A 82 14.89 -3.61 8.99
N SER A 83 15.34 -4.55 8.17
CA SER A 83 14.51 -5.14 7.09
C SER A 83 13.20 -5.73 7.61
N LYS A 84 13.21 -6.30 8.83
CA LYS A 84 12.00 -6.83 9.49
C LYS A 84 11.04 -5.72 9.91
N ALA A 85 11.55 -4.64 10.50
CA ALA A 85 10.74 -3.47 10.88
C ALA A 85 10.15 -2.78 9.64
N TRP A 86 10.95 -2.65 8.58
CA TRP A 86 10.49 -2.12 7.30
C TRP A 86 9.39 -2.97 6.67
N SER A 87 9.56 -4.30 6.62
CA SER A 87 8.54 -5.20 6.09
C SER A 87 7.22 -5.13 6.88
N ARG A 88 7.28 -4.99 8.20
CA ARG A 88 6.09 -4.77 9.04
C ARG A 88 5.43 -3.42 8.73
N TYR A 89 6.21 -2.34 8.66
CA TYR A 89 5.70 -1.02 8.30
C TYR A 89 5.04 -1.02 6.91
N MET A 90 5.66 -1.63 5.91
CA MET A 90 5.07 -1.78 4.57
C MET A 90 3.76 -2.56 4.60
N LYS A 91 3.59 -3.53 5.51
CA LYS A 91 2.31 -4.23 5.69
C LYS A 91 1.24 -3.31 6.27
N ALA A 92 1.60 -2.44 7.21
CA ALA A 92 0.71 -1.39 7.72
C ALA A 92 0.31 -0.42 6.59
N ALA A 93 1.29 0.12 5.87
CA ALA A 93 1.06 1.06 4.78
C ALA A 93 0.22 0.46 3.65
N SER A 94 0.46 -0.81 3.28
CA SER A 94 -0.33 -1.50 2.26
C SER A 94 -1.79 -1.65 2.64
N GLY A 95 -2.09 -2.09 3.87
CA GLY A 95 -3.47 -2.23 4.31
C GLY A 95 -4.16 -0.88 4.46
N ARG A 96 -3.45 0.14 4.96
CA ARG A 96 -4.03 1.49 5.08
C ARG A 96 -4.32 2.10 3.71
N PHE A 97 -3.44 1.91 2.74
CA PHE A 97 -3.69 2.31 1.35
C PHE A 97 -4.89 1.59 0.74
N ALA A 98 -5.10 0.31 1.04
CA ALA A 98 -6.30 -0.42 0.66
C ALA A 98 -7.58 0.15 1.31
N GLU A 99 -7.53 0.56 2.58
CA GLU A 99 -8.66 1.26 3.21
C GLU A 99 -8.96 2.59 2.52
N TYR A 100 -7.93 3.35 2.10
CA TYR A 100 -8.12 4.58 1.32
C TYR A 100 -8.76 4.32 -0.05
N ALA A 101 -8.51 3.15 -0.67
CA ALA A 101 -9.18 2.74 -1.91
C ALA A 101 -10.68 2.53 -1.72
N CYS A 102 -11.13 2.18 -0.52
CA CYS A 102 -12.55 1.99 -0.21
C CYS A 102 -13.28 3.29 0.13
N ARG A 103 -12.56 4.42 0.30
CA ARG A 103 -13.17 5.72 0.63
C ARG A 103 -13.65 6.41 -0.64
N GLY A 104 -14.76 7.15 -0.52
CA GLY A 104 -15.21 8.09 -1.56
C GLY A 104 -15.57 7.46 -2.92
N GLY A 105 -15.89 6.16 -2.97
CA GLY A 105 -16.28 5.48 -4.20
C GLY A 105 -15.12 5.29 -5.20
N ARG A 106 -13.87 5.30 -4.73
CA ARG A 106 -12.69 5.10 -5.58
C ARG A 106 -12.67 3.71 -6.22
N GLN A 107 -12.02 3.65 -7.38
CA GLN A 107 -11.72 2.42 -8.10
C GLN A 107 -10.35 1.87 -7.72
N ALA A 108 -10.13 0.58 -7.96
CA ALA A 108 -8.86 -0.08 -7.78
C ALA A 108 -8.47 -0.83 -9.07
N VAL A 109 -7.25 -0.60 -9.55
CA VAL A 109 -6.63 -1.38 -10.62
C VAL A 109 -5.58 -2.29 -10.00
N VAL A 110 -5.55 -3.56 -10.40
CA VAL A 110 -4.54 -4.53 -9.93
C VAL A 110 -3.71 -5.01 -11.11
N LEU A 111 -2.44 -4.62 -11.14
CA LEU A 111 -1.48 -5.13 -12.11
C LEU A 111 -0.99 -6.52 -11.68
N THR A 112 -1.12 -7.48 -12.59
CA THR A 112 -0.79 -8.89 -12.32
C THR A 112 0.10 -9.45 -13.42
N LYS A 113 0.69 -10.62 -13.17
CA LYS A 113 1.34 -11.38 -14.25
C LYS A 113 0.28 -11.91 -15.23
N PRO A 114 0.65 -12.15 -16.49
CA PRO A 114 -0.24 -12.86 -17.40
C PRO A 114 -0.52 -14.28 -16.89
N PRO A 115 -1.65 -14.88 -17.29
CA PRO A 115 -1.92 -16.30 -17.08
C PRO A 115 -0.76 -17.18 -17.59
N PRO A 116 -0.53 -18.35 -16.96
CA PRO A 116 -1.34 -18.96 -15.90
C PRO A 116 -1.00 -18.50 -14.47
N SER A 117 0.10 -17.76 -14.28
CA SER A 117 0.63 -17.44 -12.94
C SER A 117 0.32 -16.01 -12.51
N ILE A 118 -0.98 -15.67 -12.42
CA ILE A 118 -1.49 -14.31 -12.18
C ILE A 118 -1.02 -13.72 -10.85
N TYR A 119 -1.14 -14.50 -9.76
CA TYR A 119 -0.79 -14.06 -8.41
C TYR A 119 0.59 -14.53 -7.94
N SER A 120 1.18 -13.77 -7.03
CA SER A 120 2.45 -14.12 -6.39
C SER A 120 2.32 -15.39 -5.53
N THR A 121 3.15 -16.40 -5.79
CA THR A 121 3.24 -17.64 -4.99
C THR A 121 4.08 -17.48 -3.70
N ARG A 122 4.52 -16.26 -3.38
CA ARG A 122 5.34 -16.01 -2.18
C ARG A 122 4.52 -16.24 -0.92
N LYS A 123 5.05 -17.02 0.04
CA LYS A 123 4.38 -17.34 1.33
C LYS A 123 3.84 -16.12 2.10
N ARG A 124 4.46 -14.95 1.92
CA ARG A 124 4.12 -13.67 2.60
C ARG A 124 3.53 -12.61 1.67
N SER A 125 2.96 -13.01 0.53
CA SER A 125 2.18 -12.10 -0.33
C SER A 125 0.90 -11.68 0.38
N ASN A 126 0.51 -10.41 0.24
CA ASN A 126 -0.79 -9.90 0.67
C ASN A 126 -1.92 -10.27 -0.32
N TYR A 127 -1.56 -10.66 -1.55
CA TYR A 127 -2.48 -11.17 -2.57
C TYR A 127 -2.37 -12.69 -2.61
N ARG A 128 -3.48 -13.39 -2.40
CA ARG A 128 -3.62 -14.84 -2.49
C ARG A 128 -4.83 -15.17 -3.33
#